data_AF-A0A9X2MAG8-F1
#
_entry.id   AF-A0A9X2MAG8-F1
#
_cell.length_a   1.000
_cell.length_b   1.000
_cell.length_c   1.000
_cell.angle_alpha   90.00
_cell.angle_beta   90.00
_cell.angle_gamma   90.00
#
_symmetry.space_group_name_H-M   'P 1'
#
loop_
_entity.id
_entity.type
_entity.pdbx_description
1 polymer ?
#
loop_
_entity_poly.entity_id
_entity_poly.type
_entity_poly.pdbx_seq_one_letter_code
_entity_poly.pdbx_strand_id
1 'polypeptide(L)'
;MTKKKKDINLDNELNENLEDVTIEEIDKDMEDFYIDDEKIENIKYNFDKERLIKDAIDKAEKDMTKSKIKKKYIKIAASIVVLISIGVYSPALAYRIPPVMKVLEKINDTLKIDEISASLEIDTIIPKAVVENNKIHFVKITRYKVDKTKENKESKDDNKGSDNKENNNEGSNGKNIVYDEYGVVNFIHQMSNQIINPADGKKFGVIKITPQNIEIALNSIKNINNDEARDYLNKALRKWQNGDFNNAVEVHNYVWHMLGGEIGIASSLDEEEINKIKAQYFK
;
A
#
# COMPACT_ATOMS: atom_id res chain seq x y z
N MET A 1 10.35 -27.33 -78.84
CA MET A 1 9.65 -28.47 -79.45
C MET A 1 8.37 -28.72 -78.66
N THR A 2 7.28 -28.06 -79.06
CA THR A 2 6.14 -28.63 -79.81
C THR A 2 5.26 -29.56 -78.98
N LYS A 3 4.10 -29.03 -78.57
CA LYS A 3 2.93 -29.76 -78.06
C LYS A 3 2.66 -30.99 -78.94
N LYS A 4 2.57 -32.17 -78.33
CA LYS A 4 1.80 -33.27 -78.90
C LYS A 4 0.47 -33.32 -78.15
N LYS A 5 -0.53 -32.74 -78.79
CA LYS A 5 -1.95 -32.80 -78.41
C LYS A 5 -2.33 -34.29 -78.43
N LYS A 6 -2.71 -34.84 -77.28
CA LYS A 6 -3.33 -36.17 -77.22
C LYS A 6 -4.80 -35.90 -77.53
N ASP A 7 -5.20 -36.11 -78.78
CA ASP A 7 -6.60 -36.09 -79.15
C ASP A 7 -7.25 -37.28 -78.44
N ILE A 8 -7.99 -36.99 -77.36
CA ILE A 8 -8.86 -37.96 -76.72
C ILE A 8 -10.15 -37.89 -77.53
N ASN A 9 -10.40 -38.96 -78.27
CA ASN A 9 -11.64 -39.15 -79.00
C ASN A 9 -12.77 -39.37 -77.97
N LEU A 10 -13.46 -38.28 -77.61
CA LEU A 10 -14.51 -38.26 -76.59
C LEU A 10 -15.73 -39.12 -76.98
N ASP A 11 -15.84 -39.49 -78.25
CA ASP A 11 -16.97 -40.28 -78.77
C ASP A 11 -16.83 -41.78 -78.48
N ASN A 12 -15.62 -42.27 -78.17
CA ASN A 12 -15.41 -43.69 -77.83
C ASN A 12 -15.49 -43.99 -76.33
N GLU A 13 -15.31 -43.00 -75.45
CA GLU A 13 -15.42 -43.21 -73.99
C GLU A 13 -16.84 -42.99 -73.45
N LEU A 14 -17.69 -42.29 -74.20
CA LEU A 14 -19.11 -42.10 -73.86
C LEU A 14 -20.01 -43.23 -74.38
N ASN A 15 -19.51 -44.10 -75.27
CA ASN A 15 -20.31 -45.13 -75.94
C ASN A 15 -20.10 -46.56 -75.40
N GLU A 16 -19.32 -46.73 -74.33
CA GLU A 16 -19.12 -48.02 -73.64
C GLU A 16 -19.85 -48.12 -72.29
N ASN A 17 -20.62 -47.10 -71.87
CA ASN A 17 -21.41 -47.14 -70.62
C ASN A 17 -22.85 -46.63 -70.80
N LEU A 18 -23.40 -46.76 -72.01
CA LEU A 18 -24.86 -46.86 -72.19
C LEU A 18 -25.17 -48.31 -72.60
N GLU A 19 -24.77 -49.27 -71.75
CA GLU A 19 -25.54 -50.50 -71.68
C GLU A 19 -26.92 -50.08 -71.18
N ASP A 20 -27.95 -50.38 -71.97
CA ASP A 20 -29.34 -50.02 -71.75
C ASP A 20 -29.73 -50.30 -70.29
N VAL A 21 -29.72 -49.27 -69.43
CA VAL A 21 -30.30 -49.37 -68.10
C VAL A 21 -31.77 -49.68 -68.35
N THR A 22 -32.15 -50.92 -68.06
CA THR A 22 -33.50 -51.38 -68.33
C THR A 22 -34.45 -50.60 -67.42
N ILE A 23 -35.67 -50.34 -67.88
CA ILE A 23 -36.69 -49.69 -67.04
C ILE A 23 -36.87 -50.46 -65.72
N GLU A 24 -36.68 -51.78 -65.76
CA GLU A 24 -36.70 -52.67 -64.59
C GLU A 24 -35.54 -52.43 -63.61
N GLU A 25 -34.34 -52.08 -64.08
CA GLU A 25 -33.20 -51.71 -63.21
C GLU A 25 -33.38 -50.31 -62.61
N ILE A 26 -33.93 -49.36 -63.37
CA ILE A 26 -34.30 -48.04 -62.84
C ILE A 26 -35.40 -48.17 -61.79
N ASP A 27 -36.43 -48.98 -62.05
CA ASP A 27 -37.54 -49.21 -61.11
C ASP A 27 -37.04 -49.91 -59.84
N LYS A 28 -36.09 -50.84 -59.96
CA LYS A 28 -35.48 -51.52 -58.82
C LYS A 28 -34.60 -50.59 -57.98
N ASP A 29 -33.79 -49.75 -58.62
CA ASP A 29 -33.02 -48.73 -57.92
C ASP A 29 -33.95 -47.69 -57.29
N MET A 30 -35.04 -47.31 -57.96
CA MET A 30 -36.07 -46.43 -57.40
C MET A 30 -36.80 -47.05 -56.21
N GLU A 31 -37.10 -48.35 -56.23
CA GLU A 31 -37.63 -49.12 -55.09
C GLU A 31 -36.65 -49.15 -53.90
N ASP A 32 -35.36 -49.29 -54.16
CA ASP A 32 -34.32 -49.23 -53.12
C ASP A 32 -34.23 -47.82 -52.50
N PHE A 33 -34.36 -46.77 -53.32
CA PHE A 33 -34.42 -45.37 -52.87
C PHE A 33 -35.79 -44.95 -52.30
N TYR A 34 -36.87 -45.69 -52.58
CA TYR A 34 -38.19 -45.40 -52.06
C TYR A 34 -38.19 -45.67 -50.56
N ILE A 35 -38.39 -44.62 -49.77
CA ILE A 35 -38.49 -44.68 -48.32
C ILE A 35 -39.98 -44.82 -47.99
N ASP A 36 -40.40 -46.04 -47.66
CA ASP A 36 -41.74 -46.33 -47.15
C ASP A 36 -41.78 -46.31 -45.60
N ASP A 37 -42.98 -46.33 -45.05
CA ASP A 37 -43.20 -46.29 -43.59
C ASP A 37 -42.50 -47.48 -42.89
N GLU A 38 -42.41 -48.64 -43.54
CA GLU A 38 -41.73 -49.83 -43.01
C GLU A 38 -40.20 -49.66 -42.94
N LYS A 39 -39.58 -49.08 -43.97
CA LYS A 39 -38.16 -48.70 -43.95
C LYS A 39 -37.89 -47.63 -42.90
N ILE A 40 -38.78 -46.64 -42.73
CA ILE A 40 -38.65 -45.61 -41.67
C ILE A 40 -38.75 -46.23 -40.27
N GLU A 41 -39.73 -47.10 -40.04
CA GLU A 41 -39.93 -47.80 -38.75
C GLU A 41 -38.75 -48.72 -38.41
N ASN A 42 -38.05 -49.24 -39.42
CA ASN A 42 -36.86 -50.06 -39.26
C ASN A 42 -35.55 -49.26 -39.10
N ILE A 43 -35.56 -47.92 -39.25
CA ILE A 43 -34.40 -47.07 -38.92
C ILE A 43 -34.18 -47.12 -37.40
N LYS A 44 -33.34 -48.05 -36.95
CA LYS A 44 -32.90 -48.13 -35.55
C LYS A 44 -31.84 -47.09 -35.25
N TYR A 45 -32.27 -45.91 -34.84
CA TYR A 45 -31.38 -44.90 -34.27
C TYR A 45 -31.21 -45.13 -32.76
N ASN A 46 -30.10 -45.74 -32.35
CA ASN A 46 -29.78 -45.90 -30.92
C ASN A 46 -29.09 -44.63 -30.39
N PHE A 47 -29.89 -43.63 -30.03
CA PHE A 47 -29.42 -42.38 -29.44
C PHE A 47 -29.28 -42.55 -27.93
N ASP A 48 -28.06 -42.68 -27.43
CA ASP A 48 -27.79 -42.69 -25.98
C ASP A 48 -27.90 -41.27 -25.40
N LYS A 49 -29.16 -40.85 -25.24
CA LYS A 49 -29.55 -39.53 -24.73
C LYS A 49 -29.00 -39.30 -23.32
N GLU A 50 -28.97 -40.34 -22.50
CA GLU A 50 -28.49 -40.26 -21.11
C GLU A 50 -27.00 -39.92 -21.06
N ARG A 51 -26.20 -40.59 -21.89
CA ARG A 51 -24.76 -40.29 -22.00
C ARG A 51 -24.49 -38.88 -22.48
N LEU A 52 -25.22 -38.39 -23.49
CA LEU A 52 -25.03 -37.02 -24.00
C LEU A 52 -25.43 -35.95 -22.96
N ILE A 53 -26.53 -36.18 -22.23
CA ILE A 53 -26.93 -35.30 -21.13
C ILE A 53 -25.87 -35.31 -20.03
N LYS A 54 -25.36 -36.48 -19.67
CA LYS A 54 -24.29 -36.62 -18.67
C LYS A 54 -23.01 -35.93 -19.10
N ASP A 55 -22.53 -36.15 -20.32
CA ASP A 55 -21.32 -35.51 -20.86
C ASP A 55 -21.46 -33.98 -20.90
N ALA A 56 -22.66 -33.47 -21.22
CA ALA A 56 -22.95 -32.04 -21.21
C ALA A 56 -22.94 -31.46 -19.79
N ILE A 57 -23.54 -32.15 -18.81
CA ILE A 57 -23.54 -31.76 -17.39
C ILE A 57 -22.11 -31.81 -16.83
N ASP A 58 -21.38 -32.89 -17.06
CA ASP A 58 -19.99 -33.07 -16.59
C ASP A 58 -19.09 -31.98 -17.17
N LYS A 59 -19.27 -31.64 -18.45
CA LYS A 59 -18.55 -30.53 -19.09
C LYS A 59 -18.92 -29.18 -18.47
N ALA A 60 -20.21 -28.92 -18.23
CA ALA A 60 -20.66 -27.69 -17.59
C ALA A 60 -20.15 -27.57 -16.14
N GLU A 61 -20.13 -28.66 -15.38
CA GLU A 61 -19.60 -28.72 -14.03
C GLU A 61 -18.08 -28.49 -14.01
N LYS A 62 -17.35 -29.10 -14.94
CA LYS A 62 -15.90 -28.88 -15.14
C LYS A 62 -15.58 -27.44 -15.51
N ASP A 63 -16.35 -26.83 -16.41
CA ASP A 63 -16.18 -25.43 -16.81
C ASP A 63 -16.54 -24.49 -15.65
N MET A 64 -17.59 -24.82 -14.87
CA MET A 64 -17.95 -24.08 -13.67
C MET A 64 -16.86 -24.17 -12.59
N THR A 65 -16.30 -25.35 -12.33
CA THR A 65 -15.17 -25.51 -11.37
C THR A 65 -13.91 -24.81 -11.87
N LYS A 66 -13.55 -24.94 -13.15
CA LYS A 66 -12.41 -24.21 -13.75
C LYS A 66 -12.58 -22.69 -13.61
N SER A 67 -13.78 -22.17 -13.85
CA SER A 67 -14.07 -20.74 -13.68
C SER A 67 -13.98 -20.29 -12.21
N LYS A 68 -14.50 -21.09 -11.26
CA LYS A 68 -14.40 -20.84 -9.82
C LYS A 68 -12.94 -20.82 -9.36
N ILE A 69 -12.14 -21.79 -9.81
CA ILE A 69 -10.71 -21.89 -9.53
C ILE A 69 -9.96 -20.68 -10.12
N LYS A 70 -10.22 -20.31 -11.38
CA LYS A 70 -9.63 -19.12 -12.01
C LYS A 70 -9.93 -17.84 -11.22
N LYS A 71 -11.20 -17.64 -10.81
CA LYS A 71 -11.59 -16.50 -9.95
C LYS A 71 -10.86 -16.53 -8.61
N LYS A 72 -10.66 -17.71 -8.00
CA LYS A 72 -9.87 -17.87 -6.76
C LYS A 72 -8.41 -17.45 -6.97
N TYR A 73 -7.77 -17.91 -8.04
CA TYR A 73 -6.39 -17.52 -8.36
C TYR A 73 -6.24 -16.02 -8.64
N ILE A 74 -7.19 -15.41 -9.36
CA ILE A 74 -7.18 -13.95 -9.58
C ILE A 74 -7.24 -13.19 -8.25
N LYS A 75 -8.11 -13.62 -7.32
CA LYS A 75 -8.19 -13.01 -5.98
C LYS A 75 -6.88 -13.14 -5.21
N ILE A 76 -6.28 -14.33 -5.21
CA ILE A 76 -5.00 -14.59 -4.54
C ILE A 76 -3.89 -13.72 -5.15
N ALA A 77 -3.80 -13.67 -6.48
CA ALA A 77 -2.80 -12.86 -7.18
C ALA A 77 -2.96 -11.37 -6.86
N ALA A 78 -4.19 -10.84 -6.87
CA ALA A 78 -4.46 -9.46 -6.50
C ALA A 78 -4.03 -9.16 -5.06
N SER A 79 -4.30 -10.06 -4.10
CA SER A 79 -3.84 -9.91 -2.72
C SER A 79 -2.32 -9.91 -2.60
N ILE A 80 -1.63 -10.78 -3.35
CA ILE A 80 -0.15 -10.81 -3.37
C ILE A 80 0.41 -9.51 -3.92
N VAL A 81 -0.17 -8.97 -5.00
CA VAL A 81 0.26 -7.69 -5.57
C VAL A 81 0.15 -6.57 -4.54
N VAL A 82 -0.98 -6.48 -3.83
CA VAL A 82 -1.18 -5.47 -2.78
C VAL A 82 -0.14 -5.61 -1.67
N LEU A 83 0.10 -6.84 -1.19
CA LEU A 83 1.09 -7.11 -0.14
C LEU A 83 2.51 -6.76 -0.60
N ILE A 84 2.86 -7.08 -1.85
CA ILE A 84 4.16 -6.72 -2.41
C ILE A 84 4.29 -5.20 -2.54
N SER A 85 3.27 -4.48 -3.02
CA SER A 85 3.33 -3.02 -3.12
C SER A 85 3.58 -2.37 -1.75
N ILE A 86 2.87 -2.82 -0.71
CA ILE A 86 3.08 -2.34 0.66
C ILE A 86 4.47 -2.70 1.17
N GLY A 87 4.92 -3.94 0.92
CA GLY A 87 6.24 -4.41 1.34
C GLY A 87 7.38 -3.69 0.62
N VAL A 88 7.23 -3.35 -0.66
CA VAL A 88 8.22 -2.57 -1.41
C VAL A 88 8.24 -1.12 -0.92
N TYR A 89 7.08 -0.53 -0.65
CA TYR A 89 7.00 0.81 -0.06
C TYR A 89 7.62 0.88 1.35
N SER A 90 7.40 -0.16 2.16
CA SER A 90 7.90 -0.27 3.53
C SER A 90 8.61 -1.60 3.78
N PRO A 91 9.87 -1.77 3.30
CA PRO A 91 10.61 -3.03 3.41
C PRO A 91 10.79 -3.53 4.84
N ALA A 92 10.92 -2.58 5.79
CA ALA A 92 10.95 -2.78 7.23
C ALA A 92 9.83 -3.69 7.78
N LEU A 93 8.68 -3.79 7.12
CA LEU A 93 7.61 -4.71 7.51
C LEU A 93 8.05 -6.18 7.47
N ALA A 94 9.04 -6.50 6.63
CA ALA A 94 9.59 -7.83 6.48
C ALA A 94 10.84 -8.09 7.36
N TYR A 95 11.14 -7.26 8.36
CA TYR A 95 12.36 -7.39 9.18
C TYR A 95 12.55 -8.76 9.84
N ARG A 96 11.44 -9.45 10.16
CA ARG A 96 11.47 -10.81 10.72
C ARG A 96 12.00 -11.86 9.75
N ILE A 97 12.03 -11.54 8.45
CA ILE A 97 12.53 -12.41 7.38
C ILE A 97 13.59 -11.62 6.59
N PRO A 98 14.84 -11.50 7.09
CA PRO A 98 15.88 -10.65 6.50
C PRO A 98 16.13 -10.87 5.00
N PRO A 99 16.09 -12.10 4.45
CA PRO A 99 16.22 -12.30 3.00
C PRO A 99 15.13 -11.60 2.20
N VAL A 100 13.88 -11.60 2.69
CA VAL A 100 12.74 -10.94 2.04
C VAL A 100 12.88 -9.43 2.14
N MET A 101 13.23 -8.91 3.32
CA MET A 101 13.47 -7.47 3.52
C MET A 101 14.51 -6.93 2.53
N LYS A 102 15.65 -7.60 2.38
CA LYS A 102 16.71 -7.19 1.43
C LYS A 102 16.25 -7.19 -0.03
N VAL A 103 15.38 -8.14 -0.41
CA VAL A 103 14.80 -8.15 -1.77
C VAL A 103 13.88 -6.95 -1.95
N LEU A 104 13.03 -6.65 -0.97
CA LEU A 104 12.12 -5.50 -1.01
C LEU A 104 12.88 -4.17 -1.02
N GLU A 105 13.93 -4.02 -0.21
CA GLU A 105 14.85 -2.86 -0.22
C GLU A 105 15.45 -2.66 -1.60
N LYS A 106 16.03 -3.72 -2.19
CA LYS A 106 16.60 -3.64 -3.54
C LYS A 106 15.59 -3.22 -4.60
N ILE A 107 14.35 -3.71 -4.50
CA ILE A 107 13.27 -3.32 -5.42
C ILE A 107 12.90 -1.84 -5.19
N ASN A 108 12.77 -1.40 -3.94
CA ASN A 108 12.51 -0.01 -3.59
C ASN A 108 13.58 0.91 -4.20
N ASP A 109 14.86 0.60 -3.95
CA ASP A 109 16.01 1.38 -4.44
C ASP A 109 16.07 1.42 -5.97
N THR A 110 15.84 0.28 -6.62
CA THR A 110 15.90 0.17 -8.09
C THR A 110 14.79 0.98 -8.76
N LEU A 111 13.58 0.91 -8.21
CA LEU A 111 12.42 1.62 -8.75
C LEU A 111 12.28 3.04 -8.19
N LYS A 112 13.15 3.45 -7.27
CA LYS A 112 13.10 4.74 -6.57
C LYS A 112 11.72 5.01 -5.97
N ILE A 113 11.15 4.00 -5.30
CA ILE A 113 9.78 4.07 -4.77
C ILE A 113 9.64 5.21 -3.75
N ASP A 114 10.68 5.47 -2.97
CA ASP A 114 10.71 6.61 -2.04
C ASP A 114 10.62 7.96 -2.77
N GLU A 115 11.33 8.13 -3.89
CA GLU A 115 11.26 9.34 -4.71
C GLU A 115 9.88 9.49 -5.37
N ILE A 116 9.30 8.39 -5.86
CA ILE A 116 7.95 8.39 -6.45
C ILE A 116 6.90 8.73 -5.39
N SER A 117 6.99 8.10 -4.22
CA SER A 117 6.09 8.38 -3.10
C SER A 117 6.19 9.85 -2.67
N ALA A 118 7.41 10.37 -2.59
CA ALA A 118 7.67 11.79 -2.30
C ALA A 118 7.16 12.71 -3.42
N SER A 119 7.27 12.32 -4.69
CA SER A 119 6.71 13.12 -5.79
C SER A 119 5.18 13.14 -5.79
N LEU A 120 4.54 12.09 -5.26
CA LEU A 120 3.08 11.93 -5.25
C LEU A 120 2.43 12.29 -3.91
N GLU A 121 3.21 12.66 -2.90
CA GLU A 121 2.67 12.97 -1.55
C GLU A 121 1.96 11.80 -0.88
N ILE A 122 2.38 10.60 -1.24
CA ILE A 122 1.89 9.39 -0.61
C ILE A 122 2.57 9.18 0.76
N ASP A 123 3.81 9.64 0.92
CA ASP A 123 4.60 9.53 2.16
C ASP A 123 4.12 10.41 3.31
N THR A 124 3.37 11.48 3.00
CA THR A 124 2.72 12.33 3.99
C THR A 124 1.38 11.75 4.45
N ILE A 125 0.76 10.85 3.67
CA ILE A 125 -0.54 10.23 3.98
C ILE A 125 -0.35 8.84 4.58
N ILE A 126 0.51 8.03 3.97
CA ILE A 126 0.79 6.66 4.37
C ILE A 126 2.07 6.68 5.22
N PRO A 127 2.00 6.25 6.50
CA PRO A 127 3.19 6.21 7.34
C PRO A 127 4.13 5.11 6.84
N LYS A 128 5.44 5.37 6.93
CA LYS A 128 6.47 4.42 6.54
C LYS A 128 6.90 3.58 7.74
N ALA A 129 7.05 2.28 7.54
CA ALA A 129 7.62 1.42 8.57
C ALA A 129 9.14 1.60 8.63
N VAL A 130 9.69 1.72 9.84
CA VAL A 130 11.12 1.71 10.14
C VAL A 130 11.40 0.68 11.24
N VAL A 131 12.60 0.11 11.25
CA VAL A 131 13.02 -0.86 12.26
C VAL A 131 14.10 -0.25 13.12
N GLU A 132 13.83 -0.16 14.42
CA GLU A 132 14.80 0.30 15.41
C GLU A 132 14.71 -0.58 16.65
N ASN A 133 15.86 -0.94 17.23
CA ASN A 133 15.94 -1.89 18.35
C ASN A 133 15.10 -3.17 18.15
N ASN A 134 15.09 -3.70 16.91
CA ASN A 134 14.38 -4.92 16.55
C ASN A 134 12.84 -4.82 16.68
N LYS A 135 12.28 -3.61 16.68
CA LYS A 135 10.85 -3.30 16.68
C LYS A 135 10.47 -2.44 15.48
N ILE A 136 9.26 -2.64 14.95
CA ILE A 136 8.72 -1.82 13.86
C ILE A 136 8.06 -0.57 14.46
N HIS A 137 8.35 0.58 13.87
CA HIS A 137 7.70 1.85 14.14
C HIS A 137 7.13 2.43 12.85
N PHE A 138 5.99 3.10 12.93
CA PHE A 138 5.38 3.80 11.80
C PHE A 138 5.64 5.29 11.94
N VAL A 139 6.28 5.87 10.94
CA VAL A 139 6.68 7.27 10.95
C VAL A 139 5.96 8.01 9.84
N LYS A 140 5.23 9.06 10.22
CA LYS A 140 4.64 10.02 9.28
C LYS A 140 5.69 11.09 8.97
N ILE A 141 6.12 11.16 7.71
CA ILE A 141 7.15 12.10 7.28
C ILE A 141 6.50 13.43 6.92
N THR A 142 7.18 14.54 7.22
CA THR A 142 6.83 15.88 6.74
C THR A 142 7.98 16.49 5.96
N ARG A 143 7.66 17.10 4.82
CA ARG A 143 8.64 17.82 3.97
C ARG A 143 8.88 19.23 4.44
N TYR A 144 8.02 19.74 5.30
CA TYR A 144 8.19 21.06 5.85
C TYR A 144 9.34 21.05 6.85
N LYS A 145 10.43 21.75 6.50
CA LYS A 145 11.57 21.97 7.38
C LYS A 145 11.54 23.39 7.91
N VAL A 146 11.90 23.56 9.16
CA VAL A 146 12.03 24.89 9.78
C VAL A 146 13.49 25.30 9.83
N ASP A 147 13.79 26.48 9.28
CA ASP A 147 15.14 27.01 9.24
C ASP A 147 15.56 27.57 10.61
N LYS A 148 16.69 27.10 11.13
CA LYS A 148 17.30 27.63 12.36
C LYS A 148 17.85 29.06 12.22
N THR A 149 17.97 29.58 10.99
CA THR A 149 18.69 30.84 10.67
C THR A 149 17.98 32.13 11.07
N LYS A 150 16.78 32.09 11.66
CA LYS A 150 16.09 33.30 12.18
C LYS A 150 16.54 33.72 13.59
N GLU A 151 17.44 32.98 14.23
CA GLU A 151 17.88 33.24 15.62
C GLU A 151 18.80 34.47 15.84
N ASN A 152 19.17 35.26 14.81
CA ASN A 152 20.30 36.20 14.96
C ASN A 152 20.08 37.65 14.49
N LYS A 153 18.96 38.29 14.84
CA LYS A 153 18.88 39.77 14.80
C LYS A 153 18.30 40.51 16.00
N GLU A 154 17.75 39.86 17.04
CA GLU A 154 17.16 40.65 18.14
C GLU A 154 17.24 40.07 19.55
N SER A 155 18.22 39.20 19.84
CA SER A 155 18.51 38.81 21.22
C SER A 155 20.00 38.47 21.41
N LYS A 156 20.87 39.47 21.22
CA LYS A 156 22.19 39.46 21.85
C LYS A 156 22.02 40.02 23.26
N ASP A 157 21.96 39.13 24.24
CA ASP A 157 22.62 39.38 25.52
C ASP A 157 23.09 38.03 26.10
N ASP A 158 24.38 37.80 25.90
CA ASP A 158 25.33 37.05 26.71
C ASP A 158 24.84 35.85 27.55
N ASN A 159 25.18 34.64 27.09
CA ASN A 159 26.06 33.80 27.88
C ASN A 159 26.85 32.80 27.02
N LYS A 160 28.15 33.02 26.93
CA LYS A 160 29.14 32.11 26.34
C LYS A 160 29.75 31.30 27.47
N GLY A 161 29.55 29.98 27.50
CA GLY A 161 30.21 29.12 28.48
C GLY A 161 29.84 27.64 28.35
N SER A 162 30.88 26.82 28.26
CA SER A 162 30.90 25.37 28.11
C SER A 162 30.22 24.57 29.24
N ASP A 163 29.95 23.31 28.90
CA ASP A 163 29.90 22.11 29.75
C ASP A 163 28.64 21.75 30.56
N ASN A 164 28.31 20.46 30.42
CA ASN A 164 27.45 19.62 31.24
C ASN A 164 27.08 20.20 32.61
N LYS A 165 25.78 20.43 32.83
CA LYS A 165 25.13 20.20 34.13
C LYS A 165 23.62 20.13 33.99
N GLU A 166 23.05 19.16 34.68
CA GLU A 166 21.64 19.10 35.08
C GLU A 166 21.16 20.49 35.50
N ASN A 167 20.07 20.97 34.90
CA ASN A 167 19.40 22.17 35.39
C ASN A 167 17.92 21.87 35.62
N ASN A 168 17.60 21.72 36.89
CA ASN A 168 16.30 22.02 37.45
C ASN A 168 15.94 23.47 37.10
N ASN A 169 14.90 23.68 36.29
CA ASN A 169 14.24 24.98 36.20
C ASN A 169 12.88 24.90 36.88
N GLU A 170 12.86 25.31 38.13
CA GLU A 170 11.68 25.84 38.82
C GLU A 170 11.38 27.25 38.31
N GLY A 171 10.09 27.49 38.06
CA GLY A 171 9.41 28.79 38.10
C GLY A 171 10.13 30.01 37.52
N SER A 172 9.77 30.40 36.28
CA SER A 172 9.87 31.80 35.86
C SER A 172 8.53 32.30 35.33
N ASN A 173 7.99 33.28 36.05
CA ASN A 173 6.79 34.05 35.77
C ASN A 173 6.71 34.56 34.32
N GLY A 174 5.55 34.35 33.69
CA GLY A 174 4.76 35.40 33.04
C GLY A 174 5.39 36.32 31.98
N LYS A 175 6.48 35.92 31.32
CA LYS A 175 6.90 36.59 30.06
C LYS A 175 6.07 36.01 28.92
N ASN A 176 5.49 36.88 28.09
CA ASN A 176 4.85 36.49 26.85
C ASN A 176 5.97 36.02 25.90
N ILE A 177 6.37 34.75 26.01
CA ILE A 177 7.44 34.18 25.19
C ILE A 177 6.90 34.10 23.77
N VAL A 178 7.36 35.01 22.91
CA VAL A 178 7.08 34.96 21.48
C VAL A 178 8.12 34.05 20.87
N TYR A 179 7.73 32.80 20.58
CA TYR A 179 8.56 31.88 19.83
C TYR A 179 8.52 32.22 18.35
N ASP A 180 9.67 32.29 17.69
CA ASP A 180 9.71 32.18 16.24
C ASP A 180 9.33 30.76 15.80
N GLU A 181 9.19 30.54 14.51
CA GLU A 181 8.75 29.25 13.97
C GLU A 181 9.61 28.07 14.46
N TYR A 182 10.94 28.20 14.38
CA TYR A 182 11.87 27.17 14.85
C TYR A 182 11.70 26.94 16.35
N GLY A 183 11.60 28.02 17.14
CA GLY A 183 11.36 27.98 18.57
C GLY A 183 10.09 27.21 18.94
N VAL A 184 8.99 27.39 18.22
CA VAL A 184 7.73 26.66 18.47
C VAL A 184 7.91 25.17 18.23
N VAL A 185 8.49 24.79 17.09
CA VAL A 185 8.70 23.39 16.72
C VAL A 185 9.66 22.72 17.71
N ASN A 186 10.74 23.40 18.09
CA ASN A 186 11.70 22.91 19.07
C ASN A 186 11.11 22.84 20.49
N PHE A 187 10.21 23.76 20.86
CA PHE A 187 9.50 23.72 22.12
C PHE A 187 8.60 22.48 22.22
N ILE A 188 7.82 22.20 21.18
CA ILE A 188 6.98 21.00 21.09
C ILE A 188 7.85 19.73 21.12
N HIS A 189 8.97 19.70 20.40
CA HIS A 189 9.93 18.59 20.41
C HIS A 189 10.44 18.27 21.82
N GLN A 190 10.92 19.29 22.55
CA GLN A 190 11.42 19.12 23.91
C GLN A 190 10.31 18.76 24.91
N MET A 191 9.08 19.20 24.69
CA MET A 191 7.93 18.73 25.47
C MET A 191 7.68 17.24 25.24
N SER A 192 7.65 16.80 23.98
CA SER A 192 7.45 15.40 23.63
C SER A 192 8.50 14.49 24.26
N ASN A 193 9.76 14.94 24.36
CA ASN A 193 10.86 14.18 24.97
C ASN A 193 10.56 13.70 26.39
N GLN A 194 9.70 14.37 27.16
CA GLN A 194 9.35 13.89 28.50
C GLN A 194 8.59 12.56 28.47
N ILE A 195 7.71 12.36 27.48
CA ILE A 195 6.70 11.28 27.48
C ILE A 195 6.93 10.21 26.42
N ILE A 196 8.10 10.20 25.80
CA ILE A 196 8.50 9.19 24.81
C ILE A 196 9.83 8.53 25.20
N ASN A 197 10.09 7.38 24.63
CA ASN A 197 11.37 6.68 24.69
C ASN A 197 11.99 6.68 23.29
N PRO A 198 13.13 7.37 23.07
CA PRO A 198 13.81 7.37 21.79
C PRO A 198 14.43 6.00 21.50
N ALA A 199 14.47 5.62 20.24
CA ALA A 199 15.04 4.34 19.82
C ALA A 199 16.52 4.21 20.22
N ASP A 200 17.31 5.24 20.03
CA ASP A 200 18.74 5.24 20.36
C ASP A 200 19.04 5.61 21.83
N GLY A 201 18.00 5.79 22.65
CA GLY A 201 18.13 6.20 24.04
C GLY A 201 18.50 7.68 24.25
N LYS A 202 18.62 8.50 23.19
CA LYS A 202 19.09 9.88 23.27
C LYS A 202 17.93 10.88 23.18
N LYS A 203 17.82 11.76 24.18
CA LYS A 203 16.88 12.90 24.22
C LYS A 203 17.68 14.19 24.23
N PHE A 204 17.31 15.16 23.40
CA PHE A 204 17.96 16.47 23.34
C PHE A 204 17.02 17.55 23.87
N GLY A 205 17.24 17.96 25.12
CA GLY A 205 16.39 18.91 25.83
C GLY A 205 15.08 18.29 26.31
N VAL A 206 14.57 18.78 27.43
CA VAL A 206 13.28 18.36 28.01
C VAL A 206 12.57 19.57 28.58
N ILE A 207 11.34 19.80 28.14
CA ILE A 207 10.44 20.80 28.72
C ILE A 207 9.31 20.03 29.40
N LYS A 208 9.05 20.32 30.68
CA LYS A 208 8.01 19.63 31.41
C LYS A 208 6.64 19.89 30.79
N ILE A 209 5.85 18.85 30.58
CA ILE A 209 4.44 18.94 30.21
C ILE A 209 3.65 19.39 31.43
N THR A 210 3.06 20.57 31.30
CA THR A 210 2.12 21.16 32.25
C THR A 210 0.97 21.76 31.45
N PRO A 211 -0.22 21.98 32.04
CA PRO A 211 -1.31 22.68 31.37
C PRO A 211 -0.88 24.03 30.76
N GLN A 212 -0.03 24.77 31.49
CA GLN A 212 0.54 26.04 31.02
C GLN A 212 1.44 25.87 29.79
N ASN A 213 2.33 24.87 29.79
CA ASN A 213 3.23 24.66 28.65
C ASN A 213 2.47 24.13 27.42
N ILE A 214 1.41 23.35 27.60
CA ILE A 214 0.50 22.94 26.50
C ILE A 214 -0.19 24.18 25.91
N GLU A 215 -0.66 25.10 26.76
CA GLU A 215 -1.27 26.35 26.32
C GLU A 215 -0.28 27.24 25.56
N ILE A 216 0.95 27.37 26.06
CA ILE A 216 2.03 28.09 25.37
C ILE A 216 2.29 27.48 23.99
N ALA A 217 2.40 26.15 23.90
CA ALA A 217 2.56 25.45 22.62
C ALA A 217 1.41 25.79 21.67
N LEU A 218 0.16 25.60 22.10
CA LEU A 218 -1.05 25.86 21.29
C LEU A 218 -1.12 27.31 20.79
N ASN A 219 -0.84 28.28 21.66
CA ASN A 219 -0.87 29.70 21.30
C ASN A 219 0.25 30.10 20.33
N SER A 220 1.37 29.36 20.34
CA SER A 220 2.52 29.65 19.50
C SER A 220 2.45 28.96 18.13
N ILE A 221 1.59 27.94 17.93
CA ILE A 221 1.41 27.25 16.63
C ILE A 221 1.15 28.22 15.47
N LYS A 222 0.49 29.36 15.71
CA LYS A 222 0.24 30.40 14.70
C LYS A 222 1.53 30.95 14.04
N ASN A 223 2.69 30.79 14.68
CA ASN A 223 3.98 31.24 14.18
C ASN A 223 4.63 30.23 13.23
N ILE A 224 4.04 29.05 13.03
CA ILE A 224 4.46 28.08 12.00
C ILE A 224 3.84 28.50 10.66
N ASN A 225 4.65 28.71 9.63
CA ASN A 225 4.18 29.26 8.36
C ASN A 225 3.37 28.23 7.55
N ASN A 226 3.61 26.93 7.75
CA ASN A 226 2.91 25.86 7.04
C ASN A 226 1.55 25.52 7.66
N ASP A 227 0.48 25.73 6.88
CA ASP A 227 -0.91 25.54 7.31
C ASP A 227 -1.22 24.09 7.72
N GLU A 228 -0.71 23.09 6.99
CA GLU A 228 -0.92 21.67 7.30
C GLU A 228 -0.26 21.29 8.62
N ALA A 229 0.98 21.73 8.84
CA ALA A 229 1.70 21.53 10.08
C ALA A 229 0.99 22.21 11.26
N ARG A 230 0.47 23.43 11.06
CA ARG A 230 -0.34 24.11 12.08
C ARG A 230 -1.58 23.31 12.44
N ASP A 231 -2.35 22.89 11.45
CA ASP A 231 -3.59 22.15 11.67
C ASP A 231 -3.34 20.81 12.36
N TYR A 232 -2.34 20.05 11.88
CA TYR A 232 -1.93 18.78 12.49
C TYR A 232 -1.51 18.96 13.95
N LEU A 233 -0.58 19.87 14.23
CA LEU A 233 -0.07 20.10 15.59
C LEU A 233 -1.15 20.65 16.51
N ASN A 234 -2.04 21.53 16.03
CA ASN A 234 -3.15 22.05 16.83
C ASN A 234 -4.14 20.94 17.21
N LYS A 235 -4.50 20.06 16.28
CA LYS A 235 -5.34 18.88 16.59
C LYS A 235 -4.65 17.93 17.56
N ALA A 236 -3.35 17.69 17.35
CA ALA A 236 -2.57 16.78 18.16
C ALA A 236 -2.38 17.27 19.61
N LEU A 237 -2.05 18.55 19.81
CA LEU A 237 -1.83 19.15 21.13
C LEU A 237 -3.15 19.40 21.89
N ARG A 238 -4.28 19.54 21.18
CA ARG A 238 -5.60 19.54 21.84
C ARG A 238 -5.94 18.22 22.52
N LYS A 239 -5.39 17.09 22.05
CA LYS A 239 -5.49 15.82 22.79
C LYS A 239 -4.74 15.90 24.12
N TRP A 240 -3.53 16.47 24.10
CA TRP A 240 -2.71 16.66 25.30
C TRP A 240 -3.38 17.60 26.31
N GLN A 241 -4.05 18.64 25.83
CA GLN A 241 -4.86 19.53 26.67
C GLN A 241 -5.97 18.79 27.43
N ASN A 242 -6.44 17.66 26.90
CA ASN A 242 -7.42 16.78 27.53
C ASN A 242 -6.78 15.58 28.26
N GLY A 243 -5.45 15.56 28.43
CA GLY A 243 -4.71 14.46 29.05
C GLY A 243 -4.55 13.20 28.19
N ASP A 244 -4.90 13.25 26.89
CA ASP A 244 -4.67 12.15 25.95
C ASP A 244 -3.31 12.32 25.24
N PHE A 245 -2.34 11.51 25.66
CA PHE A 245 -0.96 11.53 25.17
C PHE A 245 -0.63 10.37 24.20
N ASN A 246 -1.63 9.60 23.75
CA ASN A 246 -1.40 8.40 22.95
C ASN A 246 -0.71 8.69 21.60
N ASN A 247 -0.77 9.93 21.12
CA ASN A 247 -0.13 10.38 19.88
C ASN A 247 1.28 10.96 20.09
N ALA A 248 1.89 10.87 21.28
CA ALA A 248 3.12 11.60 21.57
C ALA A 248 4.32 11.18 20.72
N VAL A 249 4.42 9.89 20.35
CA VAL A 249 5.44 9.40 19.41
C VAL A 249 5.30 10.04 18.04
N GLU A 250 4.06 10.14 17.53
CA GLU A 250 3.78 10.78 16.23
C GLU A 250 4.12 12.27 16.27
N VAL A 251 3.68 12.97 17.33
CA VAL A 251 3.97 14.39 17.51
C VAL A 251 5.47 14.63 17.59
N HIS A 252 6.19 13.87 18.42
CA HIS A 252 7.64 13.92 18.51
C HIS A 252 8.29 13.78 17.14
N ASN A 253 8.00 12.69 16.42
CA ASN A 253 8.66 12.37 15.16
C ASN A 253 8.31 13.37 14.06
N TYR A 254 7.10 13.93 14.10
CA TYR A 254 6.68 14.98 13.17
C TYR A 254 7.52 16.25 13.34
N VAL A 255 7.62 16.79 14.57
CA VAL A 255 8.42 18.00 14.82
C VAL A 255 9.92 17.74 14.73
N TRP A 256 10.38 16.55 15.10
CA TRP A 256 11.76 16.10 14.92
C TRP A 256 12.15 16.12 13.43
N HIS A 257 11.27 15.64 12.55
CA HIS A 257 11.47 15.77 11.11
C HIS A 257 11.47 17.22 10.67
N MET A 258 10.57 18.08 11.15
CA MET A 258 10.58 19.51 10.80
C MET A 258 11.91 20.18 11.17
N LEU A 259 12.53 19.78 12.28
CA LEU A 259 13.83 20.29 12.74
C LEU A 259 15.03 19.71 11.98
N GLY A 260 14.80 18.78 11.04
CA GLY A 260 15.89 18.09 10.33
C GLY A 260 16.67 17.12 11.24
N GLY A 261 16.00 16.52 12.22
CA GLY A 261 16.64 15.58 13.15
C GLY A 261 17.24 14.35 12.46
N GLU A 262 18.38 13.88 12.98
CA GLU A 262 19.08 12.66 12.55
C GLU A 262 19.22 11.61 13.67
N ILE A 263 19.15 12.06 14.93
CA ILE A 263 19.35 11.25 16.14
C ILE A 263 18.17 11.51 17.09
N GLY A 264 17.74 10.51 17.85
CA GLY A 264 16.71 10.66 18.89
C GLY A 264 15.27 10.46 18.44
N ILE A 265 15.00 9.77 17.32
CA ILE A 265 13.63 9.45 16.90
C ILE A 265 12.90 8.62 17.98
N ALA A 266 11.61 8.94 18.21
CA ALA A 266 10.80 8.29 19.23
C ALA A 266 10.32 6.91 18.77
N SER A 267 10.48 5.93 19.66
CA SER A 267 10.10 4.53 19.43
C SER A 267 8.83 4.13 20.18
N SER A 268 8.67 4.57 21.43
CA SER A 268 7.50 4.23 22.23
C SER A 268 7.12 5.36 23.17
N LEU A 269 5.94 5.25 23.78
CA LEU A 269 5.55 6.11 24.89
C LEU A 269 6.38 5.76 26.14
N ASP A 270 6.54 6.76 27.01
CA ASP A 270 6.97 6.59 28.39
C ASP A 270 5.72 6.61 29.28
N GLU A 271 5.11 5.43 29.45
CA GLU A 271 3.86 5.27 30.21
C GLU A 271 4.01 5.67 31.68
N GLU A 272 5.19 5.52 32.27
CA GLU A 272 5.44 5.92 33.65
C GLU A 272 5.36 7.45 33.79
N GLU A 273 6.04 8.20 32.92
CA GLU A 273 5.96 9.66 32.91
C GLU A 273 4.56 10.16 32.55
N ILE A 274 3.89 9.55 31.57
CA ILE A 274 2.51 9.88 31.21
C ILE A 274 1.58 9.72 32.42
N ASN A 275 1.68 8.63 33.16
CA ASN A 275 0.86 8.38 34.33
C ASN A 275 1.13 9.39 35.45
N LYS A 276 2.40 9.80 35.66
CA LYS A 276 2.75 10.87 36.60
C LYS A 276 2.11 12.20 36.21
N ILE A 277 2.20 12.59 34.94
CA ILE A 277 1.61 13.83 34.42
C ILE A 277 0.08 13.82 34.58
N LYS A 278 -0.57 12.72 34.19
CA LYS A 278 -2.03 12.56 34.34
C LYS A 278 -2.46 12.69 35.80
N ALA A 279 -1.78 11.97 36.71
CA ALA A 279 -2.09 12.05 38.14
C ALA A 279 -1.90 13.46 38.73
N GLN A 280 -0.91 14.20 38.22
CA GLN A 280 -0.58 15.54 38.68
C GLN A 280 -1.53 16.62 38.13
N TYR A 281 -1.97 16.51 36.87
CA TYR A 281 -2.64 17.61 36.16
C TYR A 281 -4.01 17.27 35.53
N PHE A 282 -4.33 15.99 35.29
CA PHE A 282 -5.49 15.57 34.48
C PHE A 282 -6.28 14.44 35.17
N LYS A 283 -6.88 14.76 36.33
CA LYS A 283 -7.74 13.85 37.11
C LYS A 283 -9.14 13.74 36.54
#